data_AF-A0A837HMG9-F1
#
_entry.id   AF-A0A837HMG9-F1
#
_cell.length_a   1.000
_cell.length_b   1.000
_cell.length_c   1.000
_cell.angle_alpha   90.00
_cell.angle_beta   90.00
_cell.angle_gamma   90.00
#
_symmetry.space_group_name_H-M   'P 1'
#
loop_
_entity.id
_entity.type
_entity.pdbx_description
1 polymer ?
#
loop_
_entity_poly.entity_id
_entity_poly.type
_entity_poly.pdbx_seq_one_letter_code
_entity_poly.pdbx_strand_id
1 'polypeptide(L)'
;MVINMNHKIKRYLIPTTAMLGLIFIGLLSVSYVSAQDSGNYPSIVAKIAEKFNLNEADVQAVFDEEREAHYADMQARWSERLDDLVNDGKITAEQKQAILDKHEEMQNKMEELRDLEPKARREKMQTMHEEFKAWAEGEGIDLPLIGPVGSGHGHGFKALHMMGAN
;
A
#
# COMPACT_ATOMS: atom_id res chain seq x y z
N MET A 1 38.09 -30.43 -30.50
CA MET A 1 37.34 -31.48 -29.77
C MET A 1 36.37 -30.75 -28.86
N VAL A 2 35.07 -30.86 -29.15
CA VAL A 2 33.99 -30.13 -28.46
C VAL A 2 33.71 -30.84 -27.14
N ILE A 3 33.76 -30.13 -26.01
CA ILE A 3 33.23 -30.62 -24.74
C ILE A 3 32.08 -29.72 -24.33
N ASN A 4 30.92 -30.36 -24.30
CA ASN A 4 29.59 -29.86 -24.03
C ASN A 4 29.48 -29.48 -22.55
N MET A 5 29.04 -28.26 -22.22
CA MET A 5 28.81 -27.84 -20.84
C MET A 5 27.32 -27.68 -20.60
N ASN A 6 26.71 -28.71 -20.01
CA ASN A 6 25.34 -28.71 -19.53
C ASN A 6 25.37 -28.75 -18.00
N HIS A 7 25.21 -27.60 -17.34
CA HIS A 7 25.10 -27.55 -15.88
C HIS A 7 23.71 -27.07 -15.46
N LYS A 8 22.92 -28.05 -15.02
CA LYS A 8 21.61 -27.91 -14.39
C LYS A 8 21.71 -27.01 -13.14
N ILE A 9 20.81 -26.04 -13.05
CA ILE A 9 20.63 -25.15 -11.90
C ILE A 9 20.21 -25.99 -10.69
N LYS A 10 21.08 -26.06 -9.67
CA LYS A 10 20.77 -26.66 -8.36
C LYS A 10 19.99 -25.63 -7.55
N ARG A 11 18.71 -25.90 -7.31
CA ARG A 11 17.89 -25.17 -6.31
C ARG A 11 18.43 -25.50 -4.92
N TYR A 12 18.99 -24.51 -4.24
CA TYR A 12 19.45 -24.64 -2.85
C TYR A 12 18.25 -24.56 -1.91
N LEU A 13 18.02 -25.65 -1.17
CA LEU A 13 17.18 -25.70 0.03
C LEU A 13 17.90 -24.93 1.13
N ILE A 14 17.33 -23.81 1.61
CA ILE A 14 17.81 -23.11 2.80
C ILE A 14 17.03 -23.69 4.01
N PRO A 15 17.71 -24.17 5.06
CA PRO A 15 17.07 -24.80 6.22
C PRO A 15 16.39 -23.75 7.10
N THR A 16 15.13 -24.04 7.45
CA THR A 16 14.26 -23.30 8.37
C THR A 16 14.87 -23.22 9.77
N THR A 17 15.39 -22.04 10.14
CA THR A 17 15.65 -21.70 11.54
C THR A 17 14.36 -21.29 12.21
N ALA A 18 13.95 -22.08 13.20
CA ALA A 18 12.89 -21.75 14.13
C ALA A 18 13.24 -20.44 14.88
N MET A 19 12.39 -19.41 14.75
CA MET A 19 12.37 -18.32 15.72
C MET A 19 10.98 -18.20 16.34
N LEU A 20 10.97 -18.49 17.64
CA LEU A 20 9.88 -18.28 18.58
C LEU A 20 9.62 -16.78 18.74
N GLY A 21 8.34 -16.45 18.94
CA GLY A 21 7.80 -15.12 18.88
C GLY A 21 8.30 -14.14 19.94
N LEU A 22 8.32 -12.88 19.53
CA LEU A 22 8.17 -11.68 20.35
C LEU A 22 7.57 -10.60 19.44
N ILE A 23 6.25 -10.43 19.49
CA ILE A 23 5.58 -9.29 18.87
C ILE A 23 5.89 -8.07 19.74
N PHE A 24 6.82 -7.23 19.30
CA PHE A 24 7.12 -5.96 19.92
C PHE A 24 6.32 -4.88 19.18
N ILE A 25 5.14 -4.54 19.68
CA ILE A 25 4.37 -3.39 19.16
C ILE A 25 5.06 -2.14 19.69
N GLY A 26 5.88 -1.52 18.84
CA GLY A 26 6.45 -0.20 19.10
C GLY A 26 5.35 0.85 19.06
N LEU A 27 5.13 1.53 20.19
CA LEU A 27 4.36 2.77 20.24
C LEU A 27 5.05 3.83 19.39
N LEU A 28 4.50 4.15 18.22
CA LEU A 28 4.95 5.26 17.40
C LEU A 28 4.43 6.57 17.99
N SER A 29 5.38 7.46 18.26
CA SER A 29 5.20 8.83 18.73
C SER A 29 4.49 9.71 17.71
N VAL A 30 3.39 10.36 18.12
CA VAL A 30 2.60 11.30 17.31
C VAL A 30 3.47 12.48 16.91
N SER A 31 3.82 12.55 15.62
CA SER A 31 4.33 13.78 15.01
C SER A 31 3.14 14.48 14.35
N TYR A 32 2.83 15.70 14.77
CA TYR A 32 1.84 16.54 14.07
C TYR A 32 2.39 16.86 12.68
N VAL A 33 1.81 16.23 11.65
CA VAL A 33 2.20 16.47 10.26
C VAL A 33 1.18 17.40 9.62
N SER A 34 1.59 18.64 9.31
CA SER A 34 0.75 19.60 8.58
C SER A 34 0.65 19.19 7.11
N ALA A 35 -0.56 18.95 6.62
CA ALA A 35 -0.83 18.78 5.20
C ALA A 35 -0.74 20.14 4.48
N GLN A 36 0.35 20.36 3.74
CA GLN A 36 0.50 21.58 2.93
C GLN A 36 -0.29 21.40 1.62
N ASP A 37 -1.40 22.14 1.51
CA ASP A 37 -2.39 22.05 0.45
C ASP A 37 -1.82 22.51 -0.90
N SER A 38 -1.53 21.56 -1.80
CA SER A 38 -1.15 21.84 -3.19
C SER A 38 -2.39 21.81 -4.08
N GLY A 39 -3.29 22.79 -3.94
CA GLY A 39 -4.50 22.94 -4.73
C GLY A 39 -5.11 24.34 -4.59
N ASN A 40 -5.60 24.93 -5.69
CA ASN A 40 -6.25 26.24 -5.74
C ASN A 40 -7.66 26.24 -5.11
N TYR A 41 -7.92 25.36 -4.15
CA TYR A 41 -9.24 25.13 -3.58
C TYR A 41 -9.12 24.88 -2.09
N PRO A 42 -9.91 25.57 -1.24
CA PRO A 42 -9.80 25.42 0.20
C PRO A 42 -10.12 23.97 0.61
N SER A 43 -9.32 23.45 1.54
CA SER A 43 -9.51 22.14 2.16
C SER A 43 -10.94 21.97 2.69
N ILE A 44 -11.42 20.73 2.75
CA ILE A 44 -12.74 20.42 3.33
C ILE A 44 -12.83 20.93 4.78
N VAL A 45 -11.73 20.85 5.51
CA VAL A 45 -11.58 21.36 6.88
C VAL A 45 -11.86 22.87 6.91
N ALA A 46 -11.18 23.66 6.07
CA ALA A 46 -11.37 25.11 5.99
C ALA A 46 -12.82 25.49 5.65
N LYS A 47 -13.45 24.77 4.71
CA LYS A 47 -14.86 25.02 4.34
C LYS A 47 -15.84 24.71 5.45
N ILE A 48 -15.64 23.63 6.21
CA ILE A 48 -16.51 23.26 7.33
C ILE A 48 -16.34 24.29 8.46
N ALA A 49 -15.09 24.65 8.77
CA ALA A 49 -14.78 25.68 9.74
C ALA A 49 -15.47 27.01 9.39
N GLU A 50 -15.36 27.47 8.15
CA GLU A 50 -16.00 28.70 7.68
C GLU A 50 -17.54 28.60 7.68
N LYS A 51 -18.11 27.51 7.14
CA LYS A 51 -19.56 27.34 6.99
C LYS A 51 -20.29 27.33 8.32
N PHE A 52 -19.70 26.72 9.34
CA PHE A 52 -20.29 26.55 10.66
C PHE A 52 -19.67 27.44 11.73
N ASN A 53 -18.74 28.32 11.34
CA ASN A 53 -18.02 29.22 12.24
C ASN A 53 -17.34 28.47 13.40
N LEU A 54 -16.63 27.39 13.06
CA LEU A 54 -15.86 26.56 13.99
C LEU A 54 -14.37 26.91 13.93
N ASN A 55 -13.61 26.48 14.94
CA ASN A 55 -12.16 26.56 14.92
C ASN A 55 -11.59 25.53 13.94
N GLU A 56 -10.76 25.96 12.98
CA GLU A 56 -10.18 25.10 11.96
C GLU A 56 -9.28 24.01 12.56
N ALA A 57 -8.52 24.31 13.62
CA ALA A 57 -7.65 23.33 14.28
C ALA A 57 -8.46 22.22 14.95
N ASP A 58 -9.62 22.55 15.53
CA ASP A 58 -10.50 21.56 16.15
C ASP A 58 -11.13 20.65 15.09
N VAL A 59 -11.51 21.22 13.94
CA VAL A 59 -12.02 20.43 12.81
C VAL A 59 -10.91 19.54 12.23
N GLN A 60 -9.70 20.07 12.07
CA GLN A 60 -8.54 19.29 11.62
C GLN A 60 -8.27 18.11 12.54
N ALA A 61 -8.29 18.32 13.86
CA ALA A 61 -8.07 17.27 14.85
C ALA A 61 -9.09 16.11 14.71
N VAL A 62 -10.37 16.42 14.50
CA VAL A 62 -11.41 15.39 14.29
C VAL A 62 -11.16 14.59 13.01
N PHE A 63 -10.74 15.25 11.93
CA PHE A 63 -10.40 14.56 10.67
C PHE A 63 -9.17 13.67 10.81
N ASP A 64 -8.15 14.13 11.53
CA ASP A 64 -6.95 13.33 11.78
C ASP A 64 -7.28 12.10 12.64
N GLU A 65 -8.09 12.26 13.68
CA GLU A 65 -8.54 11.17 14.55
C GLU A 65 -9.40 10.14 13.80
N GLU A 66 -10.35 10.59 12.96
CA GLU A 66 -11.16 9.69 12.11
C GLU A 66 -10.29 8.96 11.09
N ARG A 67 -9.35 9.67 10.47
CA ARG A 67 -8.45 9.11 9.48
C ARG A 67 -7.57 8.02 10.08
N GLU A 68 -7.03 8.23 11.27
CA GLU A 68 -6.27 7.21 12.00
C GLU A 68 -7.12 5.98 12.32
N ALA A 69 -8.34 6.19 12.83
CA ALA A 69 -9.27 5.10 13.11
C ALA A 69 -9.64 4.31 11.86
N HIS A 70 -9.88 5.00 10.74
CA HIS A 70 -10.17 4.40 9.45
C HIS A 70 -8.97 3.61 8.90
N TYR A 71 -7.74 4.12 9.04
CA TYR A 71 -6.54 3.36 8.65
C TYR A 71 -6.38 2.08 9.49
N ALA A 72 -6.64 2.13 10.79
CA ALA A 72 -6.58 0.96 11.65
C ALA A 72 -7.63 -0.10 11.25
N ASP A 73 -8.88 0.31 10.99
CA ASP A 73 -9.94 -0.58 10.51
C ASP A 73 -9.60 -1.19 9.14
N MET A 74 -9.06 -0.40 8.21
CA MET A 74 -8.60 -0.90 6.91
C MET A 74 -7.47 -1.93 7.03
N GLN A 75 -6.49 -1.70 7.90
CA GLN A 75 -5.41 -2.65 8.15
C GLN A 75 -5.92 -3.95 8.78
N ALA A 76 -6.83 -3.84 9.75
CA ALA A 76 -7.46 -5.00 10.39
C ALA A 76 -8.21 -5.87 9.37
N ARG A 77 -9.09 -5.26 8.56
CA ARG A 77 -9.85 -5.97 7.51
C ARG A 77 -8.94 -6.58 6.45
N TRP A 78 -7.84 -5.92 6.12
CA TRP A 78 -6.88 -6.46 5.18
C TRP A 78 -6.16 -7.68 5.74
N SER A 79 -5.74 -7.63 7.01
CA SER A 79 -5.16 -8.78 7.71
C SER A 79 -6.14 -9.96 7.79
N GLU A 80 -7.41 -9.71 8.14
CA GLU A 80 -8.48 -10.73 8.17
C GLU A 80 -8.67 -11.37 6.79
N ARG A 81 -8.68 -10.58 5.70
CA ARG A 81 -8.75 -11.12 4.35
C ARG A 81 -7.56 -12.02 4.02
N LEU A 82 -6.35 -11.70 4.49
CA LEU A 82 -5.20 -12.57 4.30
C LEU A 82 -5.34 -13.87 5.10
N ASP A 83 -5.93 -13.84 6.30
CA ASP A 83 -6.27 -15.05 7.05
C ASP A 83 -7.25 -15.95 6.28
N ASP A 84 -8.28 -15.36 5.67
CA ASP A 84 -9.21 -16.10 4.81
C ASP A 84 -8.50 -16.74 3.62
N LEU A 85 -7.54 -16.05 2.99
CA LEU A 85 -6.74 -16.61 1.89
C LEU A 85 -5.83 -17.76 2.35
N VAL A 86 -5.33 -17.73 3.59
CA VAL A 86 -4.57 -18.83 4.19
C VAL A 86 -5.50 -20.02 4.46
N ASN A 87 -6.68 -19.76 5.04
CA ASN A 87 -7.69 -20.79 5.31
C ASN A 87 -8.20 -21.46 4.03
N ASP A 88 -8.37 -20.68 2.96
CA ASP A 88 -8.72 -21.15 1.61
C ASP A 88 -7.57 -21.90 0.91
N GLY A 89 -6.37 -21.89 1.49
CA GLY A 89 -5.17 -22.51 0.91
C GLY A 89 -4.65 -21.82 -0.34
N LYS A 90 -5.06 -20.57 -0.61
CA LYS A 90 -4.61 -19.77 -1.76
C LYS A 90 -3.23 -19.16 -1.53
N ILE A 91 -2.89 -18.89 -0.27
CA ILE A 91 -1.56 -18.49 0.18
C ILE A 91 -1.15 -19.30 1.42
N THR A 92 0.14 -19.38 1.70
CA THR A 92 0.66 -19.98 2.94
C THR A 92 0.73 -18.94 4.07
N ALA A 93 0.86 -19.41 5.32
CA ALA A 93 1.11 -18.52 6.46
C ALA A 93 2.42 -17.71 6.31
N GLU A 94 3.43 -18.29 5.67
CA GLU A 94 4.70 -17.63 5.35
C GLU A 94 4.49 -16.51 4.31
N GLN A 95 3.70 -16.78 3.27
CA GLN A 95 3.34 -15.78 2.26
C GLN A 95 2.51 -14.65 2.88
N LYS A 96 1.59 -14.94 3.81
CA LYS A 96 0.86 -13.91 4.56
C LYS A 96 1.83 -12.95 5.25
N GLN A 97 2.82 -13.48 5.97
CA GLN A 97 3.79 -12.62 6.67
C GLN A 97 4.60 -11.79 5.68
N ALA A 98 5.09 -12.39 4.60
CA ALA A 98 5.81 -11.68 3.55
C ALA A 98 4.96 -10.55 2.93
N ILE A 99 3.66 -10.75 2.76
CA ILE A 99 2.72 -9.73 2.27
C ILE A 99 2.58 -8.57 3.26
N LEU A 100 2.44 -8.86 4.55
CA LEU A 100 2.34 -7.83 5.60
C LEU A 100 3.62 -6.98 5.64
N ASP A 101 4.78 -7.63 5.68
CA ASP A 101 6.09 -6.94 5.71
C ASP A 101 6.29 -6.09 4.46
N LYS A 102 5.91 -6.62 3.28
CA LYS A 102 6.02 -5.88 2.03
C LYS A 102 5.07 -4.69 1.98
N HIS A 103 3.87 -4.82 2.53
CA HIS A 103 2.92 -3.71 2.59
C HIS A 103 3.44 -2.56 3.44
N GLU A 104 4.03 -2.85 4.61
CA GLU A 104 4.67 -1.84 5.45
C GLU A 104 5.82 -1.13 4.71
N GLU A 105 6.69 -1.88 4.03
CA GLU A 105 7.76 -1.31 3.19
C GLU A 105 7.18 -0.35 2.12
N MET A 106 6.11 -0.77 1.45
CA MET A 106 5.49 0.02 0.38
C MET A 106 4.77 1.26 0.91
N GLN A 107 4.16 1.21 2.10
CA GLN A 107 3.56 2.38 2.75
C GLN A 107 4.63 3.43 3.08
N ASN A 108 5.75 3.01 3.65
CA ASN A 108 6.87 3.91 3.94
C ASN A 108 7.39 4.57 2.66
N LYS A 109 7.58 3.78 1.58
CA LYS A 109 7.95 4.34 0.27
C LYS A 109 6.91 5.34 -0.24
N MET A 110 5.61 5.07 -0.09
CA MET A 110 4.54 5.99 -0.49
C MET A 110 4.58 7.32 0.26
N GLU A 111 4.88 7.29 1.56
CA GLU A 111 5.02 8.49 2.38
C GLU A 111 6.18 9.37 1.90
N GLU A 112 7.33 8.77 1.53
CA GLU A 112 8.46 9.50 0.93
C GLU A 112 8.11 10.19 -0.40
N LEU A 113 7.07 9.73 -1.11
CA LEU A 113 6.63 10.33 -2.37
C LEU A 113 5.67 11.51 -2.20
N ARG A 114 5.17 11.75 -0.99
CA ARG A 114 4.09 12.72 -0.74
C ARG A 114 4.44 14.12 -1.22
N ASP A 115 5.69 14.53 -1.02
CA ASP A 115 6.15 15.90 -1.25
C ASP A 115 6.82 16.07 -2.62
N LEU A 116 6.84 15.01 -3.46
CA LEU A 116 7.44 15.06 -4.79
C LEU A 116 6.52 15.72 -5.83
N GLU A 117 7.13 16.39 -6.81
CA GLU A 117 6.45 16.96 -7.98
C GLU A 117 5.66 15.87 -8.73
N PRO A 118 4.45 16.15 -9.27
CA PRO A 118 3.57 15.11 -9.81
C PRO A 118 4.20 14.24 -10.90
N LYS A 119 5.09 14.80 -11.73
CA LYS A 119 5.78 14.02 -12.76
C LYS A 119 6.78 13.04 -12.14
N ALA A 120 7.64 13.50 -11.25
CA ALA A 120 8.60 12.66 -10.53
C ALA A 120 7.91 11.60 -9.67
N ARG A 121 6.77 11.96 -9.05
CA ARG A 121 5.93 11.04 -8.29
C ARG A 121 5.40 9.89 -9.15
N ARG A 122 4.92 10.19 -10.37
CA ARG A 122 4.43 9.16 -11.31
C ARG A 122 5.52 8.18 -11.72
N GLU A 123 6.71 8.67 -12.03
CA GLU A 123 7.85 7.83 -12.40
C GLU A 123 8.21 6.88 -11.24
N LYS A 124 8.33 7.39 -10.01
CA LYS A 124 8.59 6.54 -8.84
C LYS A 124 7.47 5.54 -8.54
N MET A 125 6.20 5.91 -8.75
CA MET A 125 5.07 4.99 -8.61
C MET A 125 5.12 3.83 -9.62
N GLN A 126 5.57 4.08 -10.84
CA GLN A 126 5.76 3.03 -11.83
C GLN A 126 6.86 2.06 -11.40
N THR A 127 8.01 2.58 -10.95
CA THR A 127 9.09 1.76 -10.42
C THR A 127 8.64 0.92 -9.23
N MET A 128 7.92 1.51 -8.28
CA MET A 128 7.36 0.79 -7.14
C MET A 128 6.37 -0.31 -7.56
N HIS A 129 5.55 -0.08 -8.58
CA HIS A 129 4.63 -1.09 -9.10
C HIS A 129 5.39 -2.27 -9.73
N GLU A 130 6.44 -1.99 -10.50
CA GLU A 130 7.32 -3.01 -11.09
C GLU A 130 8.05 -3.81 -10.02
N GLU A 131 8.61 -3.15 -9.00
CA GLU A 131 9.25 -3.78 -7.85
C GLU A 131 8.28 -4.72 -7.11
N PHE A 132 7.06 -4.24 -6.87
CA PHE A 132 6.04 -5.03 -6.18
C PHE A 132 5.60 -6.24 -7.01
N LYS A 133 5.43 -6.06 -8.33
CA LYS A 133 5.10 -7.15 -9.24
C LYS A 133 6.20 -8.22 -9.27
N ALA A 134 7.46 -7.80 -9.42
CA ALA A 134 8.59 -8.73 -9.44
C ALA A 134 8.73 -9.49 -8.11
N TRP A 135 8.50 -8.82 -6.98
CA TRP A 135 8.47 -9.45 -5.67
C TRP A 135 7.35 -10.50 -5.57
N ALA A 136 6.11 -10.15 -5.95
CA ALA A 136 4.98 -11.07 -5.88
C ALA A 136 5.19 -12.31 -6.78
N GLU A 137 5.71 -12.12 -7.99
CA GLU A 137 6.08 -13.23 -8.90
C GLU A 137 7.17 -14.13 -8.29
N GLY A 138 8.17 -13.56 -7.61
CA GLY A 138 9.23 -14.30 -6.94
C GLY A 138 8.73 -15.14 -5.75
N GLU A 139 7.78 -14.60 -4.99
CA GLU A 139 7.13 -15.29 -3.86
C GLU A 139 6.00 -16.25 -4.29
N GLY A 140 5.68 -16.28 -5.59
CA GLY A 140 4.59 -17.09 -6.13
C GLY A 140 3.20 -16.64 -5.67
N ILE A 141 3.03 -15.34 -5.44
CA ILE A 141 1.79 -14.72 -4.95
C ILE A 141 1.07 -14.06 -6.12
N ASP A 142 -0.21 -14.38 -6.28
CA ASP A 142 -1.03 -13.76 -7.32
C ASP A 142 -1.48 -12.35 -6.89
N LEU A 143 -1.03 -11.32 -7.63
CA LEU A 143 -1.27 -9.90 -7.33
C LEU A 143 -2.76 -9.53 -7.12
N PRO A 144 -3.73 -10.07 -7.88
CA PRO A 144 -5.15 -9.81 -7.66
C PRO A 144 -5.65 -10.29 -6.29
N LEU A 145 -5.00 -11.28 -5.66
CA LEU A 145 -5.41 -11.82 -4.36
C LEU A 145 -5.12 -10.84 -3.22
N ILE A 146 -4.01 -10.12 -3.30
CA ILE A 146 -3.52 -9.23 -2.23
C ILE A 146 -4.06 -7.79 -2.33
N GLY A 147 -4.93 -7.54 -3.31
CA GLY A 147 -5.68 -6.30 -3.47
C GLY A 147 -5.10 -5.39 -4.56
N PRO A 148 -5.84 -4.33 -4.94
CA PRO A 148 -5.39 -3.39 -5.96
C PRO A 148 -4.23 -2.54 -5.43
N VAL A 149 -3.00 -2.99 -5.65
CA VAL A 149 -1.80 -2.19 -5.41
C VAL A 149 -1.74 -1.10 -6.47
N GLY A 150 -2.13 0.11 -6.09
CA GLY A 150 -1.99 1.32 -6.91
C GLY A 150 -2.96 1.45 -8.10
N SER A 151 -3.80 0.46 -8.38
CA SER A 151 -4.93 0.62 -9.31
C SER A 151 -6.20 0.96 -8.54
N GLY A 152 -6.26 2.19 -8.02
CA GLY A 152 -7.54 2.81 -7.74
C GLY A 152 -8.43 2.63 -8.97
N HIS A 153 -9.70 2.28 -8.74
CA HIS A 153 -10.73 2.13 -9.77
C HIS A 153 -10.95 3.47 -10.53
N GLY A 154 -9.98 3.86 -11.35
CA GLY A 154 -10.04 4.98 -12.29
C GLY A 154 -10.73 4.61 -13.60
N HIS A 155 -11.33 3.42 -13.70
CA HIS A 155 -12.15 3.02 -14.84
C HIS A 155 -13.57 3.61 -14.83
N GLY A 156 -13.95 4.37 -13.80
CA GLY A 156 -15.27 5.00 -13.73
C GLY A 156 -15.44 6.30 -14.54
N PHE A 157 -14.37 7.03 -14.86
CA PHE A 157 -14.48 8.38 -15.45
C PHE A 157 -14.11 8.48 -16.93
N LYS A 158 -13.49 7.45 -17.52
CA LYS A 158 -13.10 7.47 -18.95
C LYS A 158 -14.17 6.90 -19.89
N ALA A 159 -15.08 6.05 -19.38
CA ALA A 159 -16.16 5.47 -20.19
C ALA A 159 -17.24 6.50 -20.57
N LEU A 160 -17.46 7.55 -19.76
CA LEU A 160 -18.51 8.54 -20.03
C LEU A 160 -18.11 9.59 -21.08
N HIS A 161 -16.82 9.73 -21.40
CA HIS A 161 -16.32 10.75 -22.35
C HIS A 161 -16.14 10.22 -23.79
N MET A 162 -16.30 8.91 -24.02
CA MET A 162 -16.20 8.29 -25.36
C MET A 162 -17.55 7.83 -25.94
N MET A 163 -18.68 8.18 -25.32
CA MET A 163 -20.03 7.91 -25.83
C MET A 163 -20.75 9.16 -26.36
N GLY A 164 -20.03 10.28 -26.55
CA GLY A 164 -20.59 11.56 -27.00
C GLY A 164 -20.10 12.05 -28.36
N ALA A 165 -19.46 11.21 -29.17
CA ALA A 165 -19.04 11.58 -30.52
C ALA A 165 -19.41 10.46 -31.50
N ASN A 166 -20.67 10.51 -31.97
CA ASN A 166 -21.10 9.98 -33.25
C ASN A 166 -21.87 11.08 -33.97
#